data_AF-A0A0D2JQI4-F1
#
_entry.id   AF-A0A0D2JQI4-F1
#
_cell.length_a   1.000
_cell.length_b   1.000
_cell.length_c   1.000
_cell.angle_alpha   90.00
_cell.angle_beta   90.00
_cell.angle_gamma   90.00
#
_symmetry.space_group_name_H-M   'P 1'
#
loop_
_entity.id
_entity.type
_entity.pdbx_description
1 polymer ?
#
loop_
_entity_poly.entity_id
_entity_poly.type
_entity_poly.pdbx_seq_one_letter_code
_entity_poly.pdbx_strand_id
1 'polypeptide(L)'
;MIDSLEKLRIEKEASLRALGHQHAVLRAREEALGALLWAIDAMDLIVGRLQQMGHACDPNGRDDPGLCSLRRWHASVQQQQQQQQQQQQQQQQQQPPPPLQEAACEGDATANDSRRDGGPLNSQQARQTACPDAHDMSAAAAAAAAAAAASAAPAPPLRLSLQEWADHVDSFLSEEWAVDALHRGFVLEDVGGTYSRFVETAAPLVLRIKGGSYDAESAEARVATEVARLMSFFAVAYVSRPFVVFGGVCSHLQNAKPLEEAEVPPKEHWEHYASELDLSLHQAHVCMQLRAMYDARMEALQARRDVLSEQQLALAHDAAAQEAVLEEIEACQQGFAWTVVTIVIASRIQVLRPLQVASSTIAAFPYAGSIMWMWRAAQARLDAQQREEQQQQQQQQQGHHHQQQQAHTRQEQEQEPLPPPRGVKAKSRGRDANK
;
A
#
# COMPACT_ATOMS: atom_id res chain seq x y z
N MET A 1 13.76 -38.58 21.26
CA MET A 1 14.71 -37.68 20.55
C MET A 1 14.09 -37.11 19.28
N ILE A 2 13.51 -37.95 18.41
CA ILE A 2 12.82 -37.53 17.17
C ILE A 2 11.70 -36.52 17.46
N ASP A 3 10.79 -36.80 18.39
CA ASP A 3 9.67 -35.89 18.73
C ASP A 3 10.15 -34.52 19.25
N SER A 4 11.30 -34.48 19.95
CA SER A 4 11.89 -33.24 20.44
C SER A 4 12.49 -32.40 19.31
N LEU A 5 13.04 -33.04 18.28
CA LEU A 5 13.55 -32.35 17.09
C LEU A 5 12.42 -31.85 16.21
N GLU A 6 11.33 -32.62 16.08
CA GLU A 6 10.13 -32.20 15.35
C GLU A 6 9.46 -30.99 16.02
N LYS A 7 9.29 -31.02 17.35
CA LYS A 7 8.80 -29.87 18.11
C LYS A 7 9.67 -28.64 17.91
N LEU A 8 10.99 -28.79 18.02
CA LEU A 8 11.93 -27.68 17.82
C LEU A 8 11.84 -27.13 16.38
N ARG A 9 11.71 -28.01 15.38
CA ARG A 9 11.53 -27.60 13.99
C ARG A 9 10.26 -26.76 13.82
N ILE A 10 9.12 -27.22 14.34
CA ILE A 10 7.84 -26.48 14.28
C ILE A 10 7.96 -25.11 14.96
N GLU A 11 8.59 -25.06 16.14
CA GLU A 11 8.80 -23.82 16.88
C GLU A 11 9.70 -22.83 16.11
N LYS A 12 10.77 -23.32 15.46
CA LYS A 12 11.65 -22.51 14.62
C LYS A 12 10.96 -22.05 13.34
N GLU A 13 10.15 -22.89 12.69
CA GLU A 13 9.35 -22.50 11.52
C GLU A 13 8.31 -21.42 11.88
N ALA A 14 7.67 -21.52 13.06
CA ALA A 14 6.78 -20.47 13.55
C ALA A 14 7.53 -19.16 13.84
N SER A 15 8.70 -19.24 14.47
CA SER A 15 9.56 -18.08 14.76
C SER A 15 10.05 -17.40 13.47
N LEU A 16 10.44 -18.18 12.46
CA LEU A 16 10.86 -17.65 11.16
C LEU A 16 9.71 -16.97 10.43
N ARG A 17 8.49 -17.53 10.47
CA ARG A 17 7.29 -16.88 9.92
C ARG A 17 6.98 -15.56 10.63
N ALA A 18 7.04 -15.54 11.96
CA ALA A 18 6.83 -14.33 12.75
C ALA A 18 7.86 -13.24 12.41
N LEU A 19 9.15 -13.61 12.31
CA LEU A 19 10.20 -12.68 11.92
C LEU A 19 10.03 -12.17 10.47
N GLY A 20 9.65 -13.06 9.55
CA GLY A 20 9.33 -12.68 8.17
C GLY A 20 8.18 -11.67 8.08
N HIS A 21 7.13 -11.86 8.88
CA HIS A 21 6.02 -10.91 8.98
C HIS A 21 6.49 -9.56 9.55
N GLN A 22 7.26 -9.56 10.64
CA GLN A 22 7.81 -8.33 11.22
C GLN A 22 8.68 -7.56 10.22
N HIS A 23 9.54 -8.26 9.49
CA HIS A 23 10.37 -7.65 8.45
C HIS A 23 9.51 -7.04 7.32
N ALA A 24 8.46 -7.73 6.88
CA ALA A 24 7.53 -7.20 5.88
C ALA A 24 6.83 -5.92 6.37
N VAL A 25 6.38 -5.89 7.62
CA VAL A 25 5.74 -4.71 8.23
C VAL A 25 6.72 -3.54 8.35
N LEU A 26 7.97 -3.78 8.78
CA LEU A 26 8.99 -2.74 8.87
C LEU A 26 9.34 -2.17 7.49
N ARG A 27 9.50 -3.04 6.48
CA ARG A 27 9.73 -2.61 5.10
C ARG A 27 8.56 -1.78 4.56
N ALA A 28 7.33 -2.20 4.81
CA ALA A 28 6.14 -1.46 4.41
C ALA A 28 6.08 -0.09 5.11
N ARG A 29 6.52 0.00 6.37
CA ARG A 29 6.61 1.27 7.12
C ARG A 29 7.67 2.20 6.54
N GLU A 30 8.86 1.68 6.21
CA GLU A 30 9.92 2.44 5.57
C GLU A 30 9.45 3.00 4.21
N GLU A 31 8.80 2.18 3.40
CA GLU A 31 8.25 2.62 2.11
C GLU A 31 7.12 3.64 2.27
N ALA A 32 6.24 3.46 3.26
CA ALA A 32 5.21 4.45 3.59
C ALA A 32 5.81 5.80 3.99
N LEU A 33 6.88 5.80 4.80
CA LEU A 33 7.60 7.02 5.18
C LEU A 33 8.26 7.67 3.96
N GLY A 34 8.94 6.89 3.10
CA GLY A 34 9.54 7.40 1.87
C GLY A 34 8.51 8.02 0.93
N ALA A 35 7.36 7.36 0.75
CA ALA A 35 6.26 7.87 -0.05
C ALA A 35 5.67 9.17 0.52
N LEU A 36 5.55 9.26 1.86
CA LEU A 36 5.05 10.45 2.53
C LEU A 36 6.02 11.63 2.41
N LEU A 37 7.32 11.41 2.64
CA LEU A 37 8.35 12.45 2.49
C LEU A 37 8.39 12.97 1.06
N TRP A 38 8.36 12.07 0.07
CA TRP A 38 8.29 12.47 -1.33
C TRP A 38 7.04 13.29 -1.64
N ALA A 39 5.88 12.93 -1.08
CA ALA A 39 4.64 13.68 -1.31
C ALA A 39 4.67 15.07 -0.67
N ILE A 40 5.36 15.24 0.47
CA ILE A 40 5.60 16.57 1.07
C ILE A 40 6.46 17.41 0.13
N ASP A 41 7.61 16.89 -0.29
CA ASP A 41 8.52 17.60 -1.22
C ASP A 41 7.83 17.97 -2.54
N ALA A 42 6.98 17.06 -3.05
CA ALA A 42 6.20 17.27 -4.26
C ALA A 42 5.17 18.40 -4.13
N MET A 43 4.57 18.56 -2.94
CA MET A 43 3.65 19.66 -2.67
C MET A 43 4.37 20.98 -2.43
N ASP A 44 5.50 20.97 -1.73
CA ASP A 44 6.36 22.14 -1.52
C ASP A 44 6.82 22.72 -2.87
N LEU A 45 7.15 21.84 -3.82
CA LEU A 45 7.48 22.21 -5.19
C LEU A 45 6.34 22.98 -5.87
N ILE A 46 5.10 22.48 -5.74
CA ILE A 46 3.91 23.12 -6.34
C ILE A 46 3.65 24.48 -5.72
N VAL A 47 3.75 24.58 -4.39
CA VAL A 47 3.65 25.85 -3.67
C VAL A 47 4.68 26.84 -4.23
N GLY A 48 5.93 26.41 -4.42
CA GLY A 48 6.98 27.22 -5.03
C GLY A 48 6.68 27.66 -6.46
N ARG A 49 6.11 26.77 -7.30
CA ARG A 49 5.70 27.09 -8.67
C ARG A 49 4.58 28.12 -8.72
N LEU A 50 3.52 27.92 -7.92
CA LEU A 50 2.41 28.86 -7.84
C LEU A 50 2.85 30.23 -7.34
N GLN A 51 3.84 30.27 -6.43
CA GLN A 51 4.49 31.51 -6.00
C GLN A 51 5.23 32.22 -7.13
N GLN A 52 6.01 31.49 -7.94
CA GLN A 52 6.74 32.06 -9.07
C GLN A 52 5.81 32.67 -10.13
N MET A 53 4.63 32.09 -10.33
CA MET A 53 3.62 32.61 -11.27
C MET A 53 2.84 33.82 -10.73
N GLY A 54 3.07 34.25 -9.49
CA GLY A 54 2.30 35.35 -8.88
C GLY A 54 0.87 34.96 -8.49
N HIS A 55 0.56 33.65 -8.52
CA HIS A 55 -0.72 33.11 -8.05
C HIS A 55 -0.71 32.75 -6.57
N ALA A 56 0.44 32.89 -5.90
CA ALA A 56 0.49 32.90 -4.44
C ALA A 56 0.32 34.32 -3.92
N CYS A 57 -0.89 34.60 -3.45
CA CYS A 57 -1.27 35.79 -2.69
C CYS A 57 -1.21 37.11 -3.48
N ASP A 58 -2.38 37.73 -3.66
CA ASP A 58 -2.41 39.19 -3.73
C ASP A 58 -2.04 39.72 -2.31
N PRO A 59 -0.89 40.41 -2.13
CA PRO A 59 -0.52 40.98 -0.84
C PRO A 59 -1.46 42.12 -0.41
N ASN A 60 -2.34 42.62 -1.29
CA ASN A 60 -3.33 43.64 -0.96
C ASN A 60 -4.68 43.10 -0.51
N GLY A 61 -4.78 41.79 -0.28
CA GLY A 61 -5.75 41.20 0.65
C GLY A 61 -7.17 41.74 0.52
N ARG A 62 -7.91 41.28 -0.49
CA ARG A 62 -9.37 41.39 -0.42
C ARG A 62 -10.15 40.11 -0.27
N ASP A 63 -9.79 38.96 -0.85
CA ASP A 63 -10.78 37.86 -0.84
C ASP A 63 -10.28 36.40 -0.76
N ASP A 64 -9.04 36.09 -0.34
CA ASP A 64 -8.70 34.67 -0.10
C ASP A 64 -7.73 34.44 1.09
N PRO A 65 -8.24 34.13 2.31
CA PRO A 65 -7.41 33.94 3.51
C PRO A 65 -6.51 32.69 3.49
N GLY A 66 -6.78 31.70 2.62
CA GLY A 66 -6.14 30.38 2.71
C GLY A 66 -4.63 30.34 2.44
N LEU A 67 -4.12 31.12 1.49
CA LEU A 67 -2.72 31.03 1.03
C LEU A 67 -1.72 31.82 1.88
N CYS A 68 -2.16 32.92 2.52
CA CYS A 68 -1.31 33.69 3.44
C CYS A 68 -0.95 32.88 4.69
N SER A 69 -1.91 32.12 5.21
CA SER A 69 -1.75 31.19 6.32
C SER A 69 -0.81 30.02 5.97
N LEU A 70 -0.84 29.55 4.72
CA LEU A 70 0.09 28.52 4.24
C LEU A 70 1.55 28.99 4.27
N ARG A 71 1.82 30.21 3.79
CA ARG A 71 3.18 30.78 3.82
C ARG A 71 3.70 30.92 5.25
N ARG A 72 2.82 31.31 6.17
CA ARG A 72 3.13 31.42 7.60
C ARG A 72 3.40 30.05 8.23
N TRP A 73 2.62 29.04 7.85
CA TRP A 73 2.85 27.65 8.25
C TRP A 73 4.18 27.10 7.71
N HIS A 74 4.49 27.33 6.44
CA HIS A 74 5.78 26.95 5.87
C HIS A 74 6.95 27.62 6.59
N ALA A 75 6.84 28.92 6.86
CA ALA A 75 7.84 29.65 7.62
C ALA A 75 8.00 29.08 9.04
N SER A 76 6.91 28.70 9.72
CA SER A 76 6.96 28.13 11.06
C SER A 76 7.55 26.71 11.08
N VAL A 77 7.20 25.87 10.11
CA VAL A 77 7.77 24.52 9.95
C VAL A 77 9.26 24.61 9.63
N GLN A 78 9.67 25.48 8.71
CA GLN A 78 11.07 25.67 8.36
C GLN A 78 11.88 26.21 9.56
N GLN A 79 11.31 27.13 10.32
CA GLN A 79 11.91 27.64 11.55
C GLN A 79 12.02 26.54 12.63
N GLN A 80 11.02 25.68 12.78
CA GLN A 80 11.05 24.55 13.71
C GLN A 80 12.12 23.52 13.30
N GLN A 81 12.28 23.26 12.01
CA GLN A 81 13.31 22.36 11.48
C GLN A 81 14.73 22.90 11.74
N GLN A 82 14.95 24.21 11.54
CA GLN A 82 16.22 24.85 11.91
C GLN A 82 16.52 24.75 13.40
N GLN A 83 15.51 24.93 14.26
CA GLN A 83 15.70 24.78 15.72
C GLN A 83 16.09 23.35 16.11
N GLN A 84 15.48 22.32 15.50
CA GLN A 84 15.87 20.93 15.76
C GLN A 84 17.32 20.63 15.31
N GLN A 85 17.75 21.14 14.16
CA GLN A 85 19.14 20.98 13.71
C GLN A 85 20.13 21.65 14.67
N GLN A 86 19.81 22.84 15.20
CA GLN A 86 20.66 23.49 16.20
C GLN A 86 20.75 22.68 17.50
N GLN A 87 19.66 22.06 17.97
CA GLN A 87 19.72 21.21 19.15
C GLN A 87 20.57 19.95 18.94
N GLN A 88 20.51 19.31 17.77
CA GLN A 88 21.37 18.15 17.49
C GLN A 88 22.86 18.53 17.44
N GLN A 89 23.21 19.68 16.87
CA GLN A 89 24.61 20.14 16.88
C GLN A 89 25.11 20.45 18.30
N GLN A 90 24.27 20.99 19.19
CA GLN A 90 24.66 21.21 20.58
C GLN A 90 24.86 19.89 21.34
N GLN A 91 24.07 18.85 21.08
CA GLN A 91 24.28 17.54 21.70
C GLN A 91 25.57 16.86 21.25
N GLN A 92 25.97 17.02 19.97
CA GLN A 92 27.26 16.48 19.50
C GLN A 92 28.46 17.19 20.13
N GLN A 93 28.36 18.48 20.46
CA GLN A 93 29.45 19.20 21.15
C GLN A 93 29.55 18.87 22.65
N GLN A 94 28.46 18.42 23.27
CA GLN A 94 28.47 18.02 24.69
C GLN A 94 28.77 16.54 24.90
N GLN A 95 28.86 15.74 23.83
CA GLN A 95 29.29 14.35 23.98
C GLN A 95 30.79 14.36 24.30
N PRO A 96 31.20 13.99 25.54
CA PRO A 96 32.61 13.94 25.87
C PRO A 96 33.30 12.99 24.88
N PRO A 97 34.52 13.34 24.39
CA PRO A 97 35.25 12.47 23.49
C PRO A 97 35.28 11.07 24.09
N PRO A 98 34.95 10.03 23.30
CA PRO A 98 34.91 8.68 23.80
C PRO A 98 36.23 8.40 24.52
N PRO A 99 36.21 7.88 25.76
CA PRO A 99 37.42 7.62 26.49
C PRO A 99 38.33 6.79 25.60
N LEU A 100 39.54 7.29 25.37
CA LEU A 100 40.58 6.57 24.65
C LEU A 100 40.77 5.23 25.37
N GLN A 101 40.17 4.17 24.84
CA GLN A 101 40.51 2.81 25.23
C GLN A 101 41.94 2.60 24.77
N GLU A 102 42.87 2.77 25.71
CA GLU A 102 44.23 2.28 25.59
C GLU A 102 44.14 0.78 25.30
N ALA A 103 44.39 0.43 24.04
CA ALA A 103 44.47 -0.95 23.59
C ALA A 103 45.66 -1.62 24.29
N ALA A 104 45.38 -2.31 25.38
CA ALA A 104 46.27 -3.29 25.96
C ALA A 104 46.38 -4.47 24.98
N CYS A 105 47.41 -4.43 24.13
CA CYS A 105 47.86 -5.56 23.34
C CYS A 105 48.63 -6.54 24.24
N GLU A 106 47.92 -7.46 24.88
CA GLU A 106 48.44 -8.76 25.30
C GLU A 106 47.56 -9.78 24.55
N GLY A 107 48.00 -10.50 23.52
CA GLY A 107 49.28 -11.17 23.41
C GLY A 107 49.16 -12.57 24.02
N ASP A 108 48.35 -13.46 23.44
CA ASP A 108 48.72 -14.87 23.50
C ASP A 108 48.18 -15.70 22.33
N ALA A 109 49.08 -16.51 21.80
CA ALA A 109 48.95 -17.36 20.65
C ALA A 109 48.60 -18.76 21.12
N THR A 110 47.55 -19.36 20.60
CA THR A 110 47.54 -20.82 20.45
C THR A 110 46.87 -21.22 19.13
N ALA A 111 47.71 -21.84 18.31
CA ALA A 111 47.36 -22.51 17.08
C ALA A 111 46.30 -23.59 17.31
N ASN A 112 45.35 -23.71 16.39
CA ASN A 112 44.84 -25.03 16.08
C ASN A 112 44.66 -25.19 14.57
N ASP A 113 45.62 -25.94 14.03
CA ASP A 113 45.71 -26.47 12.70
C ASP A 113 44.75 -27.66 12.57
N SER A 114 43.83 -27.60 11.61
CA SER A 114 43.11 -28.79 11.15
C SER A 114 42.67 -28.63 9.70
N ARG A 115 43.60 -29.05 8.84
CA ARG A 115 43.36 -29.69 7.53
C ARG A 115 42.15 -30.63 7.54
N ARG A 116 41.29 -30.52 6.52
CA ARG A 116 40.71 -31.65 5.75
C ARG A 116 39.97 -31.09 4.53
N ASP A 117 40.48 -31.37 3.34
CA ASP A 117 39.93 -32.35 2.38
C ASP A 117 38.48 -31.99 1.97
N GLY A 118 38.17 -31.56 0.75
CA GLY A 118 38.57 -32.18 -0.51
C GLY A 118 37.44 -33.06 -1.02
N GLY A 119 36.64 -32.56 -1.98
CA GLY A 119 35.66 -33.38 -2.70
C GLY A 119 34.57 -32.60 -3.45
N PRO A 120 34.67 -32.47 -4.79
CA PRO A 120 33.55 -32.10 -5.66
C PRO A 120 32.93 -33.37 -6.26
N LEU A 121 31.60 -33.48 -6.39
CA LEU A 121 30.92 -34.36 -7.38
C LEU A 121 29.38 -34.22 -7.37
N ASN A 122 28.82 -34.39 -8.58
CA ASN A 122 27.41 -34.54 -9.01
C ASN A 122 26.55 -33.27 -9.02
N SER A 123 26.16 -32.67 -10.17
CA SER A 123 25.82 -33.18 -11.51
C SER A 123 24.77 -34.29 -11.51
N GLN A 124 23.49 -33.91 -11.45
CA GLN A 124 22.40 -34.71 -12.01
C GLN A 124 21.41 -33.81 -12.75
N GLN A 125 21.61 -33.79 -14.07
CA GLN A 125 20.58 -33.49 -15.07
C GLN A 125 19.46 -34.53 -14.95
N ALA A 126 18.23 -34.07 -14.71
CA ALA A 126 17.05 -34.86 -14.98
C ALA A 126 16.55 -34.54 -16.39
N ARG A 127 16.56 -35.58 -17.22
CA ARG A 127 16.14 -35.59 -18.62
C ARG A 127 14.65 -35.38 -18.77
N GLN A 128 14.32 -34.62 -19.80
CA GLN A 128 13.04 -34.61 -20.48
C GLN A 128 12.66 -36.02 -20.96
N THR A 129 11.44 -36.43 -20.66
CA THR A 129 10.72 -37.50 -21.37
C THR A 129 9.46 -36.89 -21.93
N ALA A 130 9.42 -36.73 -23.25
CA ALA A 130 8.20 -36.52 -24.01
C ALA A 130 7.77 -37.87 -24.61
N CYS A 131 6.48 -38.16 -24.58
CA CYS A 131 5.74 -38.73 -25.70
C CYS A 131 4.22 -38.48 -25.50
N PRO A 132 3.46 -38.43 -26.59
CA PRO A 132 2.17 -37.74 -26.67
C PRO A 132 0.99 -38.70 -26.50
N ASP A 133 -0.19 -38.16 -26.16
CA ASP A 133 -1.44 -38.71 -26.69
C ASP A 133 -2.49 -37.61 -26.87
N ALA A 134 -3.12 -37.68 -28.04
CA ALA A 134 -4.16 -36.80 -28.51
C ALA A 134 -5.51 -37.18 -27.90
N HIS A 135 -6.28 -36.19 -27.47
CA HIS A 135 -7.74 -36.03 -27.65
C HIS A 135 -8.23 -34.93 -26.69
N ASP A 136 -8.36 -33.69 -27.18
CA ASP A 136 -9.45 -32.75 -26.89
C ASP A 136 -9.13 -31.35 -27.41
N MET A 137 -9.60 -31.05 -28.64
CA MET A 137 -9.39 -29.77 -29.33
C MET A 137 -10.43 -28.70 -28.96
N SER A 138 -10.70 -28.48 -27.66
CA SER A 138 -11.60 -27.39 -27.24
C SER A 138 -11.10 -26.56 -26.05
N ALA A 139 -10.10 -27.05 -25.29
CA ALA A 139 -9.56 -26.34 -24.11
C ALA A 139 -8.26 -25.53 -24.37
N ALA A 140 -7.63 -25.68 -25.52
CA ALA A 140 -6.30 -25.10 -25.80
C ALA A 140 -6.31 -23.58 -25.99
N ALA A 141 -7.41 -22.99 -26.47
CA ALA A 141 -7.52 -21.53 -26.64
C ALA A 141 -7.67 -20.80 -25.29
N ALA A 142 -8.38 -21.40 -24.33
CA ALA A 142 -8.51 -20.85 -22.98
C ALA A 142 -7.22 -21.01 -22.15
N ALA A 143 -6.49 -22.13 -22.31
CA ALA A 143 -5.22 -22.36 -21.64
C ALA A 143 -4.08 -21.47 -22.17
N ALA A 144 -4.05 -21.17 -23.47
CA ALA A 144 -3.08 -20.24 -24.06
C ALA A 144 -3.33 -18.78 -23.63
N ALA A 145 -4.59 -18.37 -23.49
CA ALA A 145 -4.95 -17.05 -22.95
C ALA A 145 -4.61 -16.93 -21.45
N ALA A 146 -4.85 -17.98 -20.66
CA ALA A 146 -4.48 -18.02 -19.24
C ALA A 146 -2.96 -18.06 -19.01
N ALA A 147 -2.20 -18.76 -19.87
CA ALA A 147 -0.74 -18.81 -19.79
C ALA A 147 -0.08 -17.48 -20.22
N ALA A 148 -0.67 -16.76 -21.17
CA ALA A 148 -0.21 -15.41 -21.53
C ALA A 148 -0.48 -14.39 -20.40
N ALA A 149 -1.62 -14.50 -19.71
CA ALA A 149 -1.96 -13.66 -18.56
C ALA A 149 -1.11 -13.94 -17.32
N ALA A 150 -0.59 -15.16 -17.15
CA ALA A 150 0.18 -15.56 -15.97
C ALA A 150 1.68 -15.18 -16.01
N SER A 151 2.22 -14.73 -17.15
CA SER A 151 3.66 -14.43 -17.30
C SER A 151 4.00 -12.93 -17.29
N ALA A 152 3.00 -12.05 -17.32
CA ALA A 152 3.24 -10.62 -17.20
C ALA A 152 3.59 -10.30 -15.75
N ALA A 153 4.90 -10.20 -15.46
CA ALA A 153 5.36 -9.65 -14.19
C ALA A 153 4.65 -8.30 -13.96
N PRO A 154 4.07 -8.06 -12.78
CA PRO A 154 3.31 -6.84 -12.55
C PRO A 154 4.21 -5.62 -12.77
N ALA A 155 3.73 -4.67 -13.59
CA ALA A 155 4.43 -3.41 -13.84
C ALA A 155 4.74 -2.70 -12.51
N PRO A 156 5.91 -2.04 -12.39
CA PRO A 156 6.26 -1.32 -11.18
C PRO A 156 5.29 -0.16 -10.89
N PRO A 157 5.18 0.30 -9.63
CA PRO A 157 4.49 1.55 -9.31
C PRO A 157 5.09 2.73 -10.08
N LEU A 158 4.29 3.79 -10.30
CA LEU A 158 4.68 4.93 -11.14
C LEU A 158 6.00 5.58 -10.67
N ARG A 159 6.19 5.69 -9.35
CA ARG A 159 7.42 6.19 -8.68
C ARG A 159 8.08 7.33 -9.44
N LEU A 160 7.30 8.39 -9.68
CA LEU A 160 7.80 9.60 -10.30
C LEU A 160 8.93 10.18 -9.44
N SER A 161 10.02 10.57 -10.08
CA SER A 161 10.98 11.48 -9.49
C SER A 161 10.32 12.85 -9.26
N LEU A 162 10.90 13.66 -8.36
CA LEU A 162 10.41 15.03 -8.14
C LEU A 162 10.51 15.88 -9.41
N GLN A 163 11.48 15.61 -10.29
CA GLN A 163 11.63 16.32 -11.55
C GLN A 163 10.51 15.96 -12.54
N GLU A 164 10.23 14.67 -12.74
CA GLU A 164 9.12 14.24 -13.61
C GLU A 164 7.78 14.77 -13.10
N TRP A 165 7.60 14.80 -11.78
CA TRP A 165 6.44 15.45 -11.17
C TRP A 165 6.38 16.94 -11.48
N ALA A 166 7.49 17.66 -11.36
CA ALA A 166 7.57 19.07 -11.72
C ALA A 166 7.19 19.29 -13.20
N ASP A 167 7.68 18.44 -14.10
CA ASP A 167 7.38 18.52 -15.53
C ASP A 167 5.88 18.29 -15.80
N HIS A 168 5.23 17.37 -15.09
CA HIS A 168 3.78 17.16 -15.18
C HIS A 168 2.98 18.35 -14.64
N VAL A 169 3.41 18.95 -13.53
CA VAL A 169 2.79 20.15 -12.97
C VAL A 169 2.95 21.33 -13.93
N ASP A 170 4.15 21.55 -14.46
CA ASP A 170 4.43 22.62 -15.42
C ASP A 170 3.64 22.41 -16.72
N SER A 171 3.54 21.17 -17.21
CA SER A 171 2.68 20.82 -18.35
C SER A 171 1.21 21.12 -18.06
N PHE A 172 0.70 20.81 -16.87
CA PHE A 172 -0.67 21.12 -16.48
C PHE A 172 -0.91 22.64 -16.40
N LEU A 173 0.01 23.38 -15.76
CA LEU A 173 -0.06 24.83 -15.61
C LEU A 173 0.07 25.57 -16.95
N SER A 174 0.61 24.92 -17.99
CA SER A 174 0.65 25.47 -19.35
C SER A 174 -0.67 25.35 -20.12
N GLU A 175 -1.64 24.58 -19.61
CA GLU A 175 -2.94 24.41 -20.26
C GLU A 175 -3.81 25.67 -20.08
N GLU A 176 -4.36 26.19 -21.18
CA GLU A 176 -5.12 27.46 -21.18
C GLU A 176 -6.27 27.47 -20.15
N TRP A 177 -7.02 26.36 -20.04
CA TRP A 177 -8.11 26.25 -19.07
C TRP A 177 -7.62 26.18 -17.62
N ALA A 178 -6.43 25.61 -17.37
CA ALA A 178 -5.86 25.53 -16.03
C ALA A 178 -5.41 26.91 -15.55
N VAL A 179 -4.83 27.70 -16.45
CA VAL A 179 -4.50 29.11 -16.21
C VAL A 179 -5.77 29.91 -15.93
N ASP A 180 -6.81 29.79 -16.75
CA ASP A 180 -8.10 30.46 -16.51
C ASP A 180 -8.71 30.05 -15.15
N ALA A 181 -8.74 28.75 -14.86
CA ALA A 181 -9.23 28.22 -13.59
C ALA A 181 -8.43 28.72 -12.38
N LEU A 182 -7.12 28.88 -12.51
CA LEU A 182 -6.27 29.44 -11.45
C LEU A 182 -6.54 30.94 -11.23
N HIS A 183 -6.81 31.71 -12.29
CA HIS A 183 -7.13 33.14 -12.20
C HIS A 183 -8.51 33.40 -11.59
N ARG A 184 -9.54 32.66 -12.03
CA ARG A 184 -10.90 32.76 -11.47
C ARG A 184 -11.05 32.04 -10.12
N GLY A 185 -10.08 31.19 -9.81
CA GLY A 185 -10.08 30.21 -8.75
C GLY A 185 -10.94 28.99 -9.10
N PHE A 186 -10.42 27.81 -8.79
CA PHE A 186 -11.11 26.55 -9.07
C PHE A 186 -12.50 26.50 -8.44
N VAL A 187 -13.43 25.87 -9.16
CA VAL A 187 -14.78 25.53 -8.69
C VAL A 187 -15.03 24.03 -8.76
N LEU A 188 -16.12 23.57 -8.15
CA LEU A 188 -16.44 22.14 -8.07
C LEU A 188 -16.67 21.51 -9.45
N GLU A 189 -17.21 22.28 -10.39
CA GLU A 189 -17.39 21.90 -11.78
C GLU A 189 -16.06 21.61 -12.48
N ASP A 190 -14.97 22.28 -12.11
CA ASP A 190 -13.64 22.01 -12.67
C ASP A 190 -13.14 20.63 -12.23
N VAL A 191 -13.41 20.25 -10.97
CA VAL A 191 -13.09 18.92 -10.44
C VAL A 191 -13.91 17.85 -11.16
N GLY A 192 -15.21 18.08 -11.30
CA GLY A 192 -16.13 17.18 -12.01
C GLY A 192 -15.77 17.00 -13.49
N GLY A 193 -15.47 18.10 -14.17
CA GLY A 193 -15.03 18.11 -15.56
C GLY A 193 -13.70 17.38 -15.75
N THR A 194 -12.74 17.58 -14.86
CA THR A 194 -11.45 16.90 -14.90
C THR A 194 -11.60 15.38 -14.69
N TYR A 195 -12.41 14.96 -13.72
CA TYR A 195 -12.72 13.52 -13.53
C TYR A 195 -13.44 12.92 -14.74
N SER A 196 -14.44 13.62 -15.29
CA SER A 196 -15.19 13.13 -16.45
C SER A 196 -14.28 12.92 -17.65
N ARG A 197 -13.42 13.91 -17.96
CA ARG A 197 -12.41 13.81 -19.01
C ARG A 197 -11.44 12.66 -18.77
N PHE A 198 -10.97 12.50 -17.53
CA PHE A 198 -10.10 11.38 -17.16
C PHE A 198 -10.78 10.05 -17.43
N VAL A 199 -12.02 9.86 -16.97
CA VAL A 199 -12.77 8.60 -17.17
C VAL A 199 -13.00 8.33 -18.66
N GLU A 200 -13.43 9.32 -19.43
CA GLU A 200 -13.63 9.20 -20.88
C GLU A 200 -12.35 8.79 -21.61
N THR A 201 -11.20 9.30 -21.17
CA THR A 201 -9.90 9.04 -21.81
C THR A 201 -9.29 7.71 -21.34
N ALA A 202 -9.34 7.43 -20.03
CA ALA A 202 -8.66 6.30 -19.41
C ALA A 202 -9.48 5.00 -19.49
N ALA A 203 -10.81 5.04 -19.42
CA ALA A 203 -11.65 3.84 -19.47
C ALA A 203 -11.38 2.93 -20.70
N PRO A 204 -11.38 3.45 -21.94
CA PRO A 204 -11.06 2.60 -23.10
C PRO A 204 -9.63 2.05 -23.05
N LEU A 205 -8.67 2.76 -22.44
CA LEU A 205 -7.29 2.28 -22.28
C LEU A 205 -7.21 1.14 -21.24
N VAL A 206 -7.87 1.31 -20.10
CA VAL A 206 -7.95 0.28 -19.05
C VAL A 206 -8.59 -1.00 -19.59
N LEU A 207 -9.67 -0.89 -20.38
CA LEU A 207 -10.31 -2.04 -21.02
C LEU A 207 -9.37 -2.76 -22.00
N ARG A 208 -8.56 -2.03 -22.79
CA ARG A 208 -7.56 -2.62 -23.69
C ARG A 208 -6.46 -3.36 -22.93
N ILE A 209 -5.96 -2.76 -21.85
CA ILE A 209 -4.90 -3.35 -21.02
C ILE A 209 -5.43 -4.65 -20.38
N LYS A 210 -6.59 -4.59 -19.73
CA LYS A 210 -7.22 -5.77 -19.11
C LYS A 210 -7.63 -6.85 -20.13
N GLY A 211 -7.97 -6.44 -21.35
CA GLY A 211 -8.30 -7.33 -22.46
C GLY A 211 -7.09 -7.98 -23.13
N GLY A 212 -5.85 -7.64 -22.74
CA GLY A 212 -4.63 -8.19 -23.34
C GLY A 212 -4.42 -7.76 -24.80
N SER A 213 -4.81 -6.53 -25.15
CA SER A 213 -4.59 -5.98 -26.50
C SER A 213 -3.10 -5.93 -26.85
N TYR A 214 -2.76 -6.01 -28.14
CA TYR A 214 -1.36 -5.95 -28.61
C TYR A 214 -0.68 -4.60 -28.31
N ASP A 215 -1.46 -3.54 -28.07
CA ASP A 215 -1.01 -2.20 -27.70
C ASP A 215 -1.07 -1.93 -26.18
N ALA A 216 -1.22 -2.97 -25.34
CA ALA A 216 -1.40 -2.83 -23.88
C ALA A 216 -0.30 -2.00 -23.20
N GLU A 217 0.97 -2.21 -23.57
CA GLU A 217 2.10 -1.45 -23.00
C GLU A 217 2.01 0.06 -23.33
N SER A 218 1.68 0.39 -24.58
CA SER A 218 1.45 1.78 -25.01
C SER A 218 0.23 2.39 -24.32
N ALA A 219 -0.84 1.61 -24.16
CA ALA A 219 -2.02 2.03 -23.41
C ALA A 219 -1.70 2.29 -21.93
N GLU A 220 -0.84 1.46 -21.32
CA GLU A 220 -0.41 1.63 -19.92
C GLU A 220 0.41 2.91 -19.73
N ALA A 221 1.34 3.22 -20.62
CA ALA A 221 2.09 4.48 -20.60
C ALA A 221 1.17 5.72 -20.73
N ARG A 222 0.12 5.61 -21.55
CA ARG A 222 -0.90 6.67 -21.67
C ARG A 222 -1.75 6.81 -20.41
N VAL A 223 -2.14 5.69 -19.79
CA VAL A 223 -2.83 5.71 -18.49
C VAL A 223 -1.94 6.36 -17.42
N ALA A 224 -0.64 6.05 -17.39
CA ALA A 224 0.32 6.71 -16.51
C ALA A 224 0.35 8.23 -16.68
N THR A 225 0.37 8.70 -17.93
CA THR A 225 0.34 10.13 -18.26
C THR A 225 -0.96 10.79 -17.78
N GLU A 226 -2.12 10.18 -18.03
CA GLU A 226 -3.41 10.72 -17.58
C GLU A 226 -3.54 10.70 -16.05
N VAL A 227 -3.00 9.69 -15.37
CA VAL A 227 -2.96 9.64 -13.90
C VAL A 227 -2.10 10.76 -13.34
N ALA A 228 -0.89 10.97 -13.90
CA ALA A 228 0.00 12.04 -13.46
C ALA A 228 -0.65 13.42 -13.67
N ARG A 229 -1.35 13.62 -14.79
CA ARG A 229 -2.10 14.85 -15.08
C ARG A 229 -3.26 15.07 -14.10
N LEU A 230 -4.07 14.05 -13.85
CA LEU A 230 -5.17 14.11 -12.88
C LEU A 230 -4.64 14.49 -11.49
N MET A 231 -3.53 13.88 -11.08
CA MET A 231 -2.92 14.16 -9.78
C MET A 231 -2.29 15.55 -9.71
N SER A 232 -1.70 16.04 -10.81
CA SER A 232 -1.18 17.42 -10.90
C SER A 232 -2.30 18.45 -10.74
N PHE A 233 -3.44 18.23 -11.40
CA PHE A 233 -4.64 19.04 -11.19
C PHE A 233 -5.04 19.06 -9.71
N PHE A 234 -5.18 17.89 -9.07
CA PHE A 234 -5.58 17.84 -7.66
C PHE A 234 -4.62 18.55 -6.74
N ALA A 235 -3.32 18.39 -6.98
CA ALA A 235 -2.31 19.02 -6.15
C ALA A 235 -2.32 20.56 -6.30
N VAL A 236 -2.45 21.07 -7.53
CA VAL A 236 -2.58 22.52 -7.80
C VAL A 236 -3.90 23.07 -7.24
N ALA A 237 -5.03 22.42 -7.53
CA ALA A 237 -6.34 22.82 -7.04
C ALA A 237 -6.39 22.79 -5.51
N TYR A 238 -5.72 21.83 -4.89
CA TYR A 238 -5.64 21.72 -3.45
C TYR A 238 -4.81 22.86 -2.83
N VAL A 239 -3.62 23.14 -3.36
CA VAL A 239 -2.77 24.23 -2.84
C VAL A 239 -3.48 25.57 -2.97
N SER A 240 -4.13 25.81 -4.11
CA SER A 240 -4.82 27.07 -4.39
C SER A 240 -6.15 27.19 -3.64
N ARG A 241 -6.98 26.14 -3.62
CA ARG A 241 -8.34 26.12 -3.05
C ARG A 241 -8.71 24.74 -2.47
N PRO A 242 -8.23 24.41 -1.26
CA PRO A 242 -8.41 23.08 -0.68
C PRO A 242 -9.88 22.68 -0.52
N PHE A 243 -10.76 23.63 -0.18
CA PHE A 243 -12.21 23.39 0.00
C PHE A 243 -12.90 22.86 -1.24
N VAL A 244 -12.44 23.22 -2.44
CA VAL A 244 -13.03 22.76 -3.70
C VAL A 244 -12.78 21.27 -3.90
N VAL A 245 -11.57 20.81 -3.57
CA VAL A 245 -11.21 19.39 -3.63
C VAL A 245 -12.01 18.58 -2.60
N PHE A 246 -12.15 19.08 -1.37
CA PHE A 246 -12.99 18.42 -0.36
C PHE A 246 -14.47 18.42 -0.73
N GLY A 247 -14.97 19.51 -1.30
CA GLY A 247 -16.31 19.57 -1.88
C GLY A 247 -16.52 18.44 -2.89
N GLY A 248 -15.55 18.23 -3.79
CA GLY A 248 -15.55 17.11 -4.75
C GLY A 248 -15.69 15.74 -4.11
N VAL A 249 -15.08 15.51 -2.94
CA VAL A 249 -15.21 14.24 -2.22
C VAL A 249 -16.61 14.04 -1.63
N CYS A 250 -17.30 15.13 -1.32
CA CYS A 250 -18.64 15.14 -0.73
C CYS A 250 -19.74 15.42 -1.77
N SER A 251 -19.44 15.34 -3.06
CA SER A 251 -20.37 15.71 -4.13
C SER A 251 -20.44 14.66 -5.24
N HIS A 252 -21.56 14.65 -5.94
CA HIS A 252 -21.72 13.91 -7.18
C HIS A 252 -21.05 14.69 -8.31
N LEU A 253 -19.95 14.16 -8.85
CA LEU A 253 -19.02 14.92 -9.69
C LEU A 253 -19.61 15.35 -11.04
N GLN A 254 -20.63 14.65 -11.57
CA GLN A 254 -21.26 15.03 -12.83
C GLN A 254 -22.15 16.27 -12.73
N ASN A 255 -22.70 16.55 -11.55
CA ASN A 255 -23.69 17.62 -11.36
C ASN A 255 -23.29 18.64 -10.28
N ALA A 256 -22.12 18.45 -9.67
CA ALA A 256 -21.57 19.29 -8.60
C ALA A 256 -22.52 19.46 -7.40
N LYS A 257 -23.46 18.54 -7.19
CA LYS A 257 -24.38 18.59 -6.05
C LYS A 257 -23.77 17.86 -4.85
N PRO A 258 -23.93 18.40 -3.62
CA PRO A 258 -23.62 17.66 -2.40
C PRO A 258 -24.34 16.32 -2.38
N LEU A 259 -23.68 15.27 -1.90
CA LEU A 259 -24.30 13.97 -1.71
C LEU A 259 -25.33 14.05 -0.58
N GLU A 260 -26.60 13.85 -0.92
CA GLU A 260 -27.65 13.65 0.07
C GLU A 260 -27.54 12.24 0.68
N GLU A 261 -28.10 12.03 1.87
CA GLU A 261 -28.02 10.72 2.57
C GLU A 261 -28.62 9.58 1.72
N ALA A 262 -29.65 9.87 0.93
CA ALA A 262 -30.26 8.92 0.00
C ALA A 262 -29.41 8.65 -1.26
N GLU A 263 -28.44 9.51 -1.56
CA GLU A 263 -27.55 9.43 -2.73
C GLU A 263 -26.16 8.89 -2.37
N VAL A 264 -25.95 8.48 -1.11
CA VAL A 264 -24.71 7.81 -0.70
C VAL A 264 -24.58 6.52 -1.51
N PRO A 265 -23.44 6.28 -2.19
CA PRO A 265 -23.33 5.13 -3.06
C PRO A 265 -23.47 3.84 -2.24
N PRO A 266 -24.19 2.84 -2.77
CA PRO A 266 -24.45 1.61 -2.05
C PRO A 266 -23.15 0.88 -1.74
N LYS A 267 -23.15 0.01 -0.72
CA LYS A 267 -21.96 -0.71 -0.26
C LYS A 267 -21.25 -1.47 -1.39
N GLU A 268 -22.04 -2.04 -2.29
CA GLU A 268 -21.61 -2.81 -3.45
C GLU A 268 -20.78 -1.96 -4.43
N HIS A 269 -21.08 -0.66 -4.57
CA HIS A 269 -20.29 0.28 -5.38
C HIS A 269 -18.84 0.34 -4.88
N TRP A 270 -18.69 0.41 -3.56
CA TRP A 270 -17.38 0.52 -2.93
C TRP A 270 -16.64 -0.81 -2.80
N GLU A 271 -17.37 -1.92 -2.75
CA GLU A 271 -16.79 -3.26 -2.90
C GLU A 271 -16.23 -3.45 -4.31
N HIS A 272 -16.95 -2.97 -5.35
CA HIS A 272 -16.43 -2.96 -6.71
C HIS A 272 -15.18 -2.09 -6.82
N TYR A 273 -15.22 -0.84 -6.31
CA TYR A 273 -14.03 0.02 -6.23
C TYR A 273 -12.83 -0.67 -5.56
N ALA A 274 -13.06 -1.34 -4.43
CA ALA A 274 -12.02 -2.05 -3.69
C ALA A 274 -11.44 -3.23 -4.49
N SER A 275 -12.30 -3.96 -5.22
CA SER A 275 -11.86 -5.05 -6.11
C SER A 275 -10.99 -4.55 -7.27
N GLU A 276 -11.30 -3.35 -7.79
CA GLU A 276 -10.60 -2.72 -8.91
C GLU A 276 -9.21 -2.17 -8.53
N LEU A 277 -8.96 -1.95 -7.23
CA LEU A 277 -7.62 -1.61 -6.75
C LEU A 277 -6.63 -2.78 -6.86
N ASP A 278 -7.12 -4.02 -6.79
CA ASP A 278 -6.31 -5.25 -6.85
C ASP A 278 -4.98 -5.13 -6.08
N LEU A 279 -5.09 -4.80 -4.79
CA LEU A 279 -3.91 -4.53 -3.97
C LEU A 279 -3.09 -5.80 -3.76
N SER A 280 -1.80 -5.73 -4.08
CA SER A 280 -0.84 -6.71 -3.59
C SER A 280 -0.79 -6.68 -2.06
N LEU A 281 -0.35 -7.79 -1.46
CA LEU A 281 -0.20 -7.86 -0.02
C LEU A 281 0.73 -6.76 0.53
N HIS A 282 1.85 -6.53 -0.16
CA HIS A 282 2.82 -5.51 0.23
C HIS A 282 2.19 -4.10 0.18
N GLN A 283 1.49 -3.76 -0.91
CA GLN A 283 0.77 -2.48 -1.02
C GLN A 283 -0.29 -2.33 0.07
N ALA A 284 -1.02 -3.39 0.43
CA ALA A 284 -1.99 -3.36 1.52
C ALA A 284 -1.31 -3.01 2.85
N HIS A 285 -0.15 -3.61 3.15
CA HIS A 285 0.64 -3.23 4.33
C HIS A 285 1.09 -1.77 4.29
N VAL A 286 1.62 -1.29 3.15
CA VAL A 286 2.06 0.12 2.99
C VAL A 286 0.88 1.08 3.21
N CYS A 287 -0.28 0.81 2.61
CA CYS A 287 -1.50 1.60 2.80
C CYS A 287 -1.96 1.63 4.26
N MET A 288 -1.83 0.53 4.99
CA MET A 288 -2.17 0.48 6.42
C MET A 288 -1.16 1.24 7.29
N GLN A 289 0.12 1.27 6.91
CA GLN A 289 1.11 2.13 7.58
C GLN A 289 0.83 3.61 7.33
N LEU A 290 0.49 3.99 6.09
CA LEU A 290 0.06 5.35 5.76
C LEU A 290 -1.20 5.75 6.56
N ARG A 291 -2.18 4.84 6.69
CA ARG A 291 -3.34 5.06 7.56
C ARG A 291 -2.95 5.31 9.01
N ALA A 292 -2.08 4.48 9.58
CA ALA A 292 -1.65 4.66 10.97
C ALA A 292 -0.97 6.03 11.20
N MET A 293 -0.17 6.49 10.24
CA MET A 293 0.45 7.83 10.28
C MET A 293 -0.60 8.94 10.16
N TYR A 294 -1.58 8.78 9.26
CA TYR A 294 -2.72 9.68 9.13
C TYR A 294 -3.48 9.77 10.45
N ASP A 295 -3.94 8.64 11.01
CA ASP A 295 -4.74 8.59 12.24
C ASP A 295 -4.00 9.28 13.40
N ALA A 296 -2.71 8.98 13.60
CA ALA A 296 -1.88 9.62 14.62
C ALA A 296 -1.75 11.14 14.41
N ARG A 297 -1.62 11.59 13.16
CA ARG A 297 -1.52 13.03 12.84
C ARG A 297 -2.85 13.75 13.06
N MET A 298 -3.96 13.13 12.65
CA MET A 298 -5.31 13.66 12.85
C MET A 298 -5.62 13.78 14.35
N GLU A 299 -5.29 12.76 15.14
CA GLU A 299 -5.45 12.77 16.60
C GLU A 299 -4.67 13.92 17.25
N ALA A 300 -3.40 14.11 16.86
CA ALA A 300 -2.58 15.21 17.39
C ALA A 300 -3.13 16.60 17.02
N LEU A 301 -3.61 16.78 15.78
CA LEU A 301 -4.23 18.03 15.33
C LEU A 301 -5.55 18.31 16.04
N GLN A 302 -6.36 17.27 16.26
CA GLN A 302 -7.62 17.38 16.99
C GLN A 302 -7.38 17.78 18.45
N ALA A 303 -6.46 17.09 19.14
CA ALA A 303 -6.10 17.42 20.52
C ALA A 303 -5.60 18.87 20.64
N ARG A 304 -4.79 19.35 19.68
CA ARG A 304 -4.34 20.76 19.66
C ARG A 304 -5.50 21.72 19.45
N ARG A 305 -6.41 21.43 18.52
CA ARG A 305 -7.59 22.26 18.25
C ARG A 305 -8.50 22.35 19.48
N ASP A 306 -8.70 21.26 20.20
CA ASP A 306 -9.54 21.24 21.41
C ASP A 306 -8.96 22.17 22.49
N VAL A 307 -7.64 22.09 22.74
CA VAL A 307 -6.93 23.00 23.65
C VAL A 307 -7.07 24.47 23.22
N LEU A 308 -6.90 24.76 21.92
CA LEU A 308 -7.05 26.12 21.39
C LEU A 308 -8.49 26.63 21.52
N SER A 309 -9.48 25.75 21.37
CA SER A 309 -10.89 26.11 21.52
C SER A 309 -11.22 26.49 22.97
N GLU A 310 -10.65 25.79 23.95
CA GLU A 310 -10.77 26.16 25.37
C GLU A 310 -10.08 27.51 25.65
N GLN A 311 -8.89 27.73 25.09
CA GLN A 311 -8.17 29.01 25.22
C GLN A 311 -8.94 30.18 24.60
N GLN A 312 -9.59 29.97 23.46
CA GLN A 312 -10.41 30.99 22.80
C GLN A 312 -11.54 31.50 23.71
N LEU A 313 -12.19 30.58 24.44
CA LEU A 313 -13.23 30.91 25.41
C LEU A 313 -12.67 31.65 26.62
N ALA A 314 -11.52 31.22 27.14
CA ALA A 314 -10.86 31.86 28.28
C ALA A 314 -10.37 33.28 27.96
N LEU A 315 -10.00 33.53 26.71
CA LEU A 315 -9.50 34.82 26.21
C LEU A 315 -10.61 35.70 25.63
N ALA A 316 -11.89 35.42 25.92
CA ALA A 316 -13.03 36.17 25.37
C ALA A 316 -13.02 37.69 25.57
N HIS A 317 -12.19 38.18 26.51
CA HIS A 317 -12.08 39.59 26.86
C HIS A 317 -10.89 40.30 26.18
N ASP A 318 -10.02 39.58 25.48
CA ASP A 318 -8.81 40.10 24.83
C ASP A 318 -8.84 39.80 23.33
N ALA A 319 -9.25 40.79 22.53
CA ALA A 319 -9.40 40.65 21.09
C ALA A 319 -8.10 40.27 20.37
N ALA A 320 -6.95 40.80 20.79
CA ALA A 320 -5.67 40.50 20.16
C ALA A 320 -5.23 39.06 20.46
N ALA A 321 -5.43 38.61 21.69
CA ALA A 321 -5.16 37.22 22.05
C ALA A 321 -6.11 36.24 21.35
N GLN A 322 -7.39 36.61 21.16
CA GLN A 322 -8.34 35.81 20.38
C GLN A 322 -7.94 35.68 18.92
N GLU A 323 -7.47 36.77 18.29
CA GLU A 323 -7.00 36.75 16.91
C GLU A 323 -5.84 35.75 16.74
N ALA A 324 -4.86 35.77 17.65
CA ALA A 324 -3.75 34.81 17.63
C ALA A 324 -4.21 33.34 17.79
N VAL A 325 -5.20 33.08 18.66
CA VAL A 325 -5.77 31.72 18.81
C VAL A 325 -6.54 31.29 17.57
N LEU A 326 -7.29 32.20 16.93
CA LEU A 326 -8.00 31.92 15.69
C LEU A 326 -7.03 31.55 14.56
N GLU A 327 -5.91 32.26 14.44
CA GLU A 327 -4.84 31.93 13.49
C GLU A 327 -4.27 30.52 13.74
N GLU A 328 -4.07 30.13 14.99
CA GLU A 328 -3.62 28.78 15.34
C GLU A 328 -4.67 27.69 15.06
N ILE A 329 -5.96 27.99 15.27
CA ILE A 329 -7.06 27.08 14.91
C ILE A 329 -7.11 26.90 13.39
N GLU A 330 -6.94 27.98 12.62
CA GLU A 330 -6.86 27.93 11.16
C GLU A 330 -5.65 27.09 10.72
N ALA A 331 -4.49 27.28 11.34
CA ALA A 331 -3.31 26.45 11.06
C ALA A 331 -3.56 24.95 11.33
N CYS A 332 -4.35 24.60 12.36
CA CYS A 332 -4.77 23.22 12.61
C CYS A 332 -5.70 22.70 11.49
N GLN A 333 -6.67 23.51 11.04
CA GLN A 333 -7.56 23.18 9.93
C GLN A 333 -6.80 22.94 8.62
N GLN A 334 -5.82 23.80 8.33
CA GLN A 334 -4.92 23.60 7.21
C GLN A 334 -4.09 22.34 7.38
N GLY A 335 -3.55 22.09 8.58
CA GLY A 335 -2.83 20.86 8.89
C GLY A 335 -3.65 19.59 8.62
N PHE A 336 -4.94 19.59 8.92
CA PHE A 336 -5.85 18.48 8.61
C PHE A 336 -5.93 18.25 7.11
N ALA A 337 -6.21 19.32 6.39
CA ALA A 337 -6.34 19.29 4.96
C ALA A 337 -5.03 18.78 4.30
N TRP A 338 -3.88 19.28 4.76
CA TRP A 338 -2.55 18.93 4.24
C TRP A 338 -2.23 17.47 4.47
N THR A 339 -2.61 16.96 5.64
CA THR A 339 -2.44 15.55 5.97
C THR A 339 -3.23 14.68 4.99
N VAL A 340 -4.48 15.05 4.66
CA VAL A 340 -5.30 14.28 3.70
C VAL A 340 -4.65 14.26 2.31
N VAL A 341 -4.33 15.43 1.74
CA VAL A 341 -3.80 15.49 0.37
C VAL A 341 -2.46 14.76 0.24
N THR A 342 -1.59 14.91 1.24
CA THR A 342 -0.24 14.32 1.21
C THR A 342 -0.36 12.80 1.23
N ILE A 343 -1.27 12.24 2.04
CA ILE A 343 -1.49 10.79 2.07
C ILE A 343 -2.13 10.30 0.75
N VAL A 344 -3.03 11.08 0.14
CA VAL A 344 -3.62 10.74 -1.17
C VAL A 344 -2.57 10.75 -2.28
N ILE A 345 -1.67 11.73 -2.31
CA ILE A 345 -0.57 11.80 -3.28
C ILE A 345 0.43 10.66 -3.04
N ALA A 346 0.84 10.45 -1.79
CA ALA A 346 1.73 9.36 -1.42
C ALA A 346 1.15 8.01 -1.86
N SER A 347 -0.13 7.74 -1.58
CA SER A 347 -0.75 6.48 -1.95
C SER A 347 -0.90 6.33 -3.48
N ARG A 348 -1.44 7.34 -4.17
CA ARG A 348 -1.76 7.23 -5.60
C ARG A 348 -0.53 7.29 -6.51
N ILE A 349 0.52 8.01 -6.14
CA ILE A 349 1.71 8.16 -7.00
C ILE A 349 2.84 7.18 -6.63
N GLN A 350 3.08 6.98 -5.33
CA GLN A 350 4.26 6.23 -4.88
C GLN A 350 3.95 4.76 -4.53
N VAL A 351 2.72 4.45 -4.13
CA VAL A 351 2.33 3.10 -3.70
C VAL A 351 1.56 2.34 -4.77
N LEU A 352 0.59 2.98 -5.41
CA LEU A 352 -0.27 2.36 -6.41
C LEU A 352 0.34 2.42 -7.82
N ARG A 353 0.02 1.41 -8.63
CA ARG A 353 0.32 1.42 -10.07
C ARG A 353 -0.67 2.35 -10.80
N PRO A 354 -0.28 2.99 -11.91
CA PRO A 354 -1.18 3.81 -12.71
C PRO A 354 -2.48 3.11 -13.08
N LEU A 355 -2.40 1.83 -13.49
CA LEU A 355 -3.58 1.05 -13.83
C LEU A 355 -4.53 0.86 -12.63
N GLN A 356 -4.01 0.70 -11.41
CA GLN A 356 -4.82 0.60 -10.19
C GLN A 356 -5.50 1.94 -9.87
N VAL A 357 -4.77 3.06 -9.99
CA VAL A 357 -5.33 4.40 -9.78
C VAL A 357 -6.42 4.71 -10.81
N ALA A 358 -6.19 4.37 -12.08
CA ALA A 358 -7.16 4.59 -13.14
C ALA A 358 -8.39 3.69 -12.97
N SER A 359 -8.21 2.39 -12.80
CA SER A 359 -9.32 1.43 -12.64
C SER A 359 -10.21 1.79 -11.45
N SER A 360 -9.60 2.07 -10.29
CA SER A 360 -10.34 2.48 -9.10
C SER A 360 -11.03 3.83 -9.27
N THR A 361 -10.39 4.80 -9.94
CA THR A 361 -11.02 6.10 -10.23
C THR A 361 -12.23 5.96 -11.16
N ILE A 362 -12.11 5.13 -12.20
CA ILE A 362 -13.21 4.83 -13.13
C ILE A 362 -14.35 4.13 -12.40
N ALA A 363 -14.04 3.15 -11.54
CA ALA A 363 -15.03 2.41 -10.75
C ALA A 363 -15.73 3.29 -9.70
N ALA A 364 -15.04 4.30 -9.16
CA ALA A 364 -15.63 5.24 -8.21
C ALA A 364 -16.61 6.22 -8.87
N PHE A 365 -16.41 6.57 -10.14
CA PHE A 365 -17.18 7.59 -10.85
C PHE A 365 -18.69 7.22 -10.90
N PRO A 366 -19.62 8.15 -10.63
CA PRO A 366 -19.48 9.61 -10.59
C PRO A 366 -19.05 10.21 -9.24
N TYR A 367 -18.48 9.41 -8.34
CA TYR A 367 -18.00 9.86 -7.04
C TYR A 367 -16.46 9.93 -7.02
N ALA A 368 -15.90 10.80 -6.17
CA ALA A 368 -14.46 10.78 -5.95
C ALA A 368 -14.09 9.58 -5.07
N GLY A 369 -13.07 8.83 -5.48
CA GLY A 369 -12.55 7.72 -4.67
C GLY A 369 -11.93 8.21 -3.35
N SER A 370 -12.60 7.95 -2.23
CA SER A 370 -12.11 8.32 -0.90
C SER A 370 -10.96 7.42 -0.43
N ILE A 371 -10.01 8.02 0.30
CA ILE A 371 -8.91 7.32 0.95
C ILE A 371 -9.39 6.27 1.96
N MET A 372 -10.56 6.50 2.57
CA MET A 372 -11.20 5.56 3.50
C MET A 372 -11.51 4.22 2.83
N TRP A 373 -11.94 4.25 1.56
CA TRP A 373 -12.26 3.04 0.81
C TRP A 373 -11.01 2.28 0.38
N MET A 374 -9.94 3.00 0.06
CA MET A 374 -8.63 2.38 -0.17
C MET A 374 -8.14 1.64 1.09
N TRP A 375 -8.32 2.22 2.29
CA TRP A 375 -7.97 1.54 3.54
C TRP A 375 -8.86 0.33 3.83
N ARG A 376 -10.16 0.42 3.54
CA ARG A 376 -11.06 -0.74 3.65
C ARG A 376 -10.64 -1.87 2.69
N ALA A 377 -10.27 -1.54 1.46
CA ALA A 377 -9.73 -2.50 0.50
C ALA A 377 -8.43 -3.15 1.01
N ALA A 378 -7.51 -2.34 1.56
CA ALA A 378 -6.27 -2.83 2.15
C ALA A 378 -6.53 -3.78 3.33
N GLN A 379 -7.42 -3.39 4.25
CA GLN A 379 -7.81 -4.23 5.38
C GLN A 379 -8.43 -5.55 4.92
N ALA A 380 -9.39 -5.51 3.99
CA ALA A 380 -10.04 -6.70 3.45
C ALA A 380 -9.03 -7.66 2.80
N ARG A 381 -7.99 -7.13 2.14
CA ARG A 381 -6.91 -7.92 1.55
C ARG A 381 -6.05 -8.63 2.61
N LEU A 382 -5.73 -7.94 3.70
CA LEU A 382 -5.00 -8.51 4.83
C LEU A 382 -5.83 -9.59 5.56
N ASP A 383 -7.12 -9.33 5.77
CA ASP A 383 -8.04 -10.28 6.39
C ASP A 383 -8.23 -11.54 5.52
N ALA A 384 -8.25 -11.38 4.18
CA ALA A 384 -8.29 -12.51 3.26
C ALA A 384 -7.04 -13.39 3.38
N GLN A 385 -5.84 -12.79 3.44
CA GLN A 385 -4.60 -13.54 3.65
C GLN A 385 -4.62 -14.27 5.01
N GLN A 386 -5.04 -13.60 6.08
CA GLN A 386 -5.11 -14.24 7.40
C GLN A 386 -6.05 -15.46 7.39
N ARG A 387 -7.17 -15.39 6.68
CA ARG A 387 -8.07 -16.54 6.49
C ARG A 387 -7.44 -17.66 5.68
N GLU A 388 -6.72 -17.36 4.61
CA GLU A 388 -5.97 -18.35 3.83
C GLU A 388 -4.91 -19.06 4.69
N GLU A 389 -4.16 -18.30 5.50
CA GLU A 389 -3.16 -18.86 6.42
C GLU A 389 -3.80 -19.73 7.50
N GLN A 390 -4.94 -19.31 8.07
CA GLN A 390 -5.69 -20.12 9.04
C GLN A 390 -6.23 -21.41 8.40
N GLN A 391 -6.75 -21.35 7.17
CA GLN A 391 -7.22 -22.53 6.45
C GLN A 391 -6.07 -23.49 6.15
N GLN A 392 -4.91 -22.99 5.73
CA GLN A 392 -3.72 -23.81 5.51
C GLN A 392 -3.24 -24.47 6.81
N GLN A 393 -3.24 -23.73 7.93
CA GLN A 393 -2.90 -24.30 9.24
C GLN A 393 -3.89 -25.38 9.67
N GLN A 394 -5.19 -25.17 9.47
CA GLN A 394 -6.21 -26.19 9.75
C GLN A 394 -6.04 -27.44 8.89
N GLN A 395 -5.75 -27.29 7.60
CA GLN A 395 -5.49 -28.41 6.69
C GLN A 395 -4.24 -29.19 7.10
N GLN A 396 -3.17 -28.52 7.52
CA GLN A 396 -1.96 -29.16 8.04
C GLN A 396 -2.23 -29.94 9.33
N GLN A 397 -2.99 -29.36 10.27
CA GLN A 397 -3.38 -30.04 11.52
C GLN A 397 -4.25 -31.26 11.26
N GLN A 398 -5.21 -31.16 10.32
CA GLN A 398 -6.04 -32.30 9.90
C GLN A 398 -5.20 -33.40 9.24
N GLY A 399 -4.23 -33.03 8.40
CA GLY A 399 -3.28 -33.96 7.79
C GLY A 399 -2.45 -34.71 8.84
N HIS A 400 -1.92 -34.01 9.84
CA HIS A 400 -1.19 -34.63 10.95
C HIS A 400 -2.07 -35.55 11.80
N HIS A 401 -3.30 -35.14 12.13
CA HIS A 401 -4.23 -36.00 12.85
C HIS A 401 -4.60 -37.26 12.06
N HIS A 402 -4.82 -37.13 10.75
CA HIS A 402 -5.10 -38.28 9.90
C HIS A 402 -3.91 -39.25 9.84
N GLN A 403 -2.68 -38.73 9.73
CA GLN A 403 -1.47 -39.54 9.73
C GLN A 403 -1.25 -40.26 11.07
N GLN A 404 -1.52 -39.59 12.20
CA GLN A 404 -1.46 -40.21 13.53
C GLN A 404 -2.52 -41.30 13.69
N GLN A 405 -3.76 -41.07 13.22
CA GLN A 405 -4.82 -42.09 13.24
C GLN A 405 -4.41 -43.30 12.40
N GLN A 406 -3.91 -43.10 11.17
CA GLN A 406 -3.41 -44.20 10.33
C GLN A 406 -2.25 -44.97 10.97
N ALA A 407 -1.32 -44.27 11.62
CA ALA A 407 -0.21 -44.90 12.34
C ALA A 407 -0.73 -45.74 13.51
N HIS A 408 -1.71 -45.24 14.26
CA HIS A 408 -2.32 -45.98 15.36
C HIS A 408 -3.07 -47.21 14.86
N THR A 409 -3.88 -47.09 13.79
CA THR A 409 -4.57 -48.23 13.17
C THR A 409 -3.60 -49.27 12.64
N ARG A 410 -2.46 -48.86 12.05
CA ARG A 410 -1.41 -49.81 11.65
C ARG A 410 -0.79 -50.53 12.84
N GLN A 411 -0.51 -49.83 13.93
CA GLN A 411 0.01 -50.46 15.15
C GLN A 411 -0.98 -51.45 15.76
N GLU A 412 -2.28 -51.13 15.74
CA GLU A 412 -3.33 -52.06 16.17
C GLU A 412 -3.40 -53.31 15.29
N GLN A 413 -3.29 -53.15 13.96
CA GLN A 413 -3.23 -54.28 13.02
C GLN A 413 -1.97 -55.15 13.20
N GLU A 414 -0.83 -54.56 13.56
CA GLU A 414 0.40 -55.30 13.84
C GLU A 414 0.38 -56.01 15.20
N GLN A 415 -0.42 -55.53 16.16
CA GLN A 415 -0.61 -56.15 17.47
C GLN A 415 -1.72 -57.20 17.50
N GLU A 416 -2.56 -57.28 16.47
CA GLU A 416 -3.58 -58.33 16.38
C GLU A 416 -2.88 -59.70 16.30
N PRO A 417 -3.02 -60.57 17.31
CA PRO A 417 -2.28 -61.82 17.39
C PRO A 417 -2.62 -62.69 16.18
N LEU A 418 -1.58 -63.09 15.44
CA LEU A 418 -1.66 -63.99 14.29
C LEU A 418 -2.70 -65.07 14.58
N PRO A 419 -3.77 -65.20 13.76
CA PRO A 419 -4.79 -66.20 13.99
C PRO A 419 -4.11 -67.57 14.10
N PRO A 420 -4.48 -68.40 15.09
CA PRO A 420 -3.82 -69.68 15.32
C PRO A 420 -3.83 -70.48 14.00
N PRO A 421 -2.70 -71.14 13.65
CA PRO A 421 -2.56 -71.82 12.38
C PRO A 421 -3.73 -72.77 12.20
N ARG A 422 -4.61 -72.48 11.23
CA ARG A 422 -5.75 -73.34 10.91
C ARG A 422 -5.20 -74.72 10.58
N GLY A 423 -5.46 -75.67 11.47
CA GLY A 423 -5.09 -77.06 11.29
C GLY A 423 -5.52 -77.52 9.90
N VAL A 424 -4.55 -78.01 9.13
CA VAL A 424 -4.71 -78.54 7.79
C VAL A 424 -5.75 -79.67 7.86
N LYS A 425 -7.02 -79.38 7.53
CA LYS A 425 -8.01 -80.43 7.32
C LYS A 425 -7.60 -81.18 6.06
N ALA A 426 -7.04 -82.37 6.26
CA ALA A 426 -6.74 -83.32 5.22
C ALA A 426 -7.97 -83.53 4.33
N LYS A 427 -7.85 -83.13 3.06
CA LYS A 427 -8.85 -83.32 2.02
C LYS A 427 -8.83 -84.82 1.65
N SER A 428 -9.67 -85.64 2.30
CA SER A 428 -9.86 -87.03 1.90
C SER A 428 -10.52 -87.05 0.51
N ARG A 429 -9.80 -87.60 -0.46
CA ARG A 429 -10.34 -87.92 -1.79
C ARG A 429 -11.31 -89.08 -1.63
N GLY A 430 -12.60 -88.80 -1.61
CA GLY A 430 -13.64 -89.77 -1.93
C GLY A 430 -13.46 -90.23 -3.38
N ARG A 431 -13.15 -91.52 -3.55
CA ARG A 431 -13.05 -92.20 -4.84
C ARG A 431 -14.38 -92.92 -5.02
N ASP A 432 -15.36 -92.24 -5.62
CA ASP A 432 -16.59 -92.88 -6.04
C ASP A 432 -16.30 -93.73 -7.28
N ALA A 433 -16.43 -95.05 -7.11
CA ALA A 433 -16.54 -96.01 -8.18
C ALA A 433 -18.01 -96.07 -8.60
N ASN A 434 -18.33 -95.69 -9.83
CA ASN A 434 -19.60 -96.08 -10.45
C ASN A 434 -19.41 -96.30 -11.95
N LYS A 435 -19.54 -97.58 -12.32
CA LYS A 435 -19.65 -98.21 -13.65
C LYS A 435 -18.44 -98.21 -14.58
#